data_AF-A0A833SVU5-F1
#
_entry.id   AF-A0A833SVU5-F1
#
_cell.length_a   1.000
_cell.length_b   1.000
_cell.length_c   1.000
_cell.angle_alpha   90.00
_cell.angle_beta   90.00
_cell.angle_gamma   90.00
#
_symmetry.space_group_name_H-M   'P 1'
#
loop_
_entity.id
_entity.type
_entity.pdbx_description
1 polymer ?
#
loop_
_entity_poly.entity_id
_entity_poly.type
_entity_poly.pdbx_seq_one_letter_code
_entity_poly.pdbx_strand_id
1 'polypeptide(L)'
;MKLRFSPNPTIIPSLPSTVSVIIPHFTPLPNPSFSNNFTTSGRKNLVLRAQNLGYKGEQQLIDLMDSEKEAVELNRNLYPNIEPYSSGFLKVSDIHTIYWEQSGNPNGHPVVFLHGGPGGGTAPSNRRFFDPDFYRIILFDQRGAGKSTPHACLEENKTWDLVDDIEKLREHLEIPEWQVFGGSWGSTLALAYSQSHPDKVTGMVLRGIFLLRKKEIDWFYEGGAAAIYPDAWEPFRDLIPENERESFIDAYHKRLNSNDMETQYAAARAWTKWEMMTAHLLPNEEIIKKGDDDNFSLAFARIENHYFVNQGFFPTDSFLLDNVDKIRHINTTIVQGRYDVCCPMMSAWDLHKAWPEADLKVVPNAGHSANEPGIAEELVAANEMLKKSIKKNVL
;
A
#
# COMPACT_ATOMS: atom_id res chain seq x y z
N MET A 1 7.80 0.35 -73.07
CA MET A 1 7.31 1.59 -72.44
C MET A 1 6.76 1.24 -71.05
N LYS A 2 7.57 1.39 -69.99
CA LYS A 2 7.14 1.29 -68.58
C LYS A 2 8.00 2.29 -67.79
N LEU A 3 7.33 3.31 -67.26
CA LEU A 3 7.89 4.48 -66.59
C LEU A 3 8.36 4.13 -65.17
N ARG A 4 9.56 4.58 -64.81
CA ARG A 4 10.06 4.69 -63.43
C ARG A 4 9.89 6.15 -63.00
N PHE A 5 9.27 6.39 -61.84
CA PHE A 5 9.22 7.70 -61.20
C PHE A 5 10.22 7.74 -60.04
N SER A 6 11.03 8.80 -60.01
CA SER A 6 11.97 9.15 -58.94
C SER A 6 11.26 10.03 -57.89
N PRO A 7 11.69 10.02 -56.62
CA PRO A 7 11.18 10.92 -55.60
C PRO A 7 11.95 12.25 -55.56
N ASN A 8 11.21 13.36 -55.42
CA ASN A 8 11.74 14.70 -55.18
C ASN A 8 12.04 14.92 -53.67
N PRO A 9 13.06 15.74 -53.32
CA PRO A 9 13.46 15.96 -51.93
C PRO A 9 12.71 17.14 -51.27
N THR A 10 12.41 17.01 -49.98
CA THR A 10 11.81 18.09 -49.17
C THR A 10 12.87 18.73 -48.27
N ILE A 11 12.84 20.06 -48.25
CA ILE A 11 13.79 21.01 -47.68
C ILE A 11 13.67 21.09 -46.15
N ILE A 12 14.82 21.12 -45.45
CA ILE A 12 14.96 21.38 -44.00
C ILE A 12 15.31 22.88 -43.83
N PRO A 13 14.55 23.68 -43.05
CA PRO A 13 14.98 25.03 -42.68
C PRO A 13 15.90 25.03 -41.45
N SER A 14 16.99 25.79 -41.56
CA SER A 14 18.02 26.02 -40.55
C SER A 14 17.57 26.95 -39.43
N LEU A 15 17.94 26.61 -38.18
CA LEU A 15 17.77 27.45 -36.99
C LEU A 15 18.96 28.43 -36.84
N PRO A 16 18.73 29.70 -36.47
CA PRO A 16 19.81 30.65 -36.19
C PRO A 16 20.42 30.42 -34.80
N SER A 17 21.74 30.50 -34.75
CA SER A 17 22.59 30.46 -33.56
C SER A 17 22.64 31.82 -32.85
N THR A 18 23.00 31.79 -31.56
CA THR A 18 23.34 32.88 -30.63
C THR A 18 22.23 33.43 -29.73
N VAL A 19 22.20 32.94 -28.49
CA VAL A 19 21.64 33.63 -27.32
C VAL A 19 22.77 33.79 -26.31
N SER A 20 23.17 35.04 -26.07
CA SER A 20 24.17 35.43 -25.08
C SER A 20 23.54 35.39 -23.68
N VAL A 21 24.00 34.49 -22.82
CA VAL A 21 23.59 34.42 -21.41
C VAL A 21 24.47 35.37 -20.59
N ILE A 22 23.82 36.35 -19.96
CA ILE A 22 24.44 37.27 -18.99
C ILE A 22 24.49 36.56 -17.63
N ILE A 23 25.70 36.35 -17.10
CA ILE A 23 25.95 35.80 -15.76
C ILE A 23 26.12 36.97 -14.78
N PRO A 24 25.30 37.11 -13.72
CA PRO A 24 25.58 38.07 -12.66
C PRO A 24 26.63 37.52 -11.69
N HIS A 25 27.69 38.29 -11.47
CA HIS A 25 28.71 38.05 -10.44
C HIS A 25 28.13 38.19 -9.03
N PHE A 26 28.30 37.15 -8.20
CA PHE A 26 28.10 37.21 -6.76
C PHE A 26 29.41 37.54 -6.05
N THR A 27 29.44 38.66 -5.33
CA THR A 27 30.50 39.04 -4.38
C THR A 27 30.27 38.39 -3.02
N PRO A 28 31.28 37.80 -2.34
CA PRO A 28 31.12 37.25 -1.00
C PRO A 28 31.22 38.34 0.07
N LEU A 29 30.33 38.28 1.08
CA LEU A 29 30.41 39.06 2.32
C LEU A 29 31.38 38.42 3.32
N PRO A 30 32.09 39.20 4.17
CA PRO A 30 33.13 38.68 5.05
C PRO A 30 32.60 38.15 6.40
N ASN A 31 33.23 37.09 6.91
CA ASN A 31 33.04 36.55 8.26
C ASN A 31 33.58 37.49 9.35
N PRO A 32 32.89 37.68 10.49
CA PRO A 32 33.48 38.27 11.66
C PRO A 32 34.18 37.19 12.52
N SER A 33 35.46 37.42 12.77
CA SER A 33 36.26 36.72 13.77
C SER A 33 36.18 37.49 15.09
N PHE A 34 36.00 36.81 16.23
CA PHE A 34 36.43 37.34 17.52
C PHE A 34 36.94 36.25 18.45
N SER A 35 38.03 36.65 19.11
CA SER A 35 39.02 35.93 19.90
C SER A 35 38.60 35.62 21.33
N ASN A 36 39.17 34.53 21.86
CA ASN A 36 39.29 34.20 23.28
C ASN A 36 39.93 35.31 24.11
N ASN A 37 39.57 35.41 25.40
CA ASN A 37 40.52 35.64 26.50
C ASN A 37 39.93 35.32 27.90
N PHE A 38 40.61 34.37 28.57
CA PHE A 38 40.96 34.24 30.00
C PHE A 38 40.00 34.62 31.15
N THR A 39 39.83 33.72 32.13
CA THR A 39 40.69 33.65 33.36
C THR A 39 40.21 32.56 34.35
N THR A 40 41.16 31.98 35.07
CA THR A 40 41.03 30.93 36.09
C THR A 40 41.17 31.49 37.51
N SER A 41 40.36 31.00 38.46
CA SER A 41 40.62 30.93 39.92
C SER A 41 39.39 30.24 40.54
N GLY A 42 39.39 29.18 41.36
CA GLY A 42 40.39 28.61 42.26
C GLY A 42 39.83 28.65 43.70
N ARG A 43 39.23 27.55 44.21
CA ARG A 43 39.23 27.15 45.65
C ARG A 43 38.51 25.82 45.91
N LYS A 44 39.16 24.99 46.75
CA LYS A 44 38.70 23.72 47.32
C LYS A 44 37.74 23.96 48.51
N ASN A 45 36.77 23.07 48.73
CA ASN A 45 36.52 22.45 50.05
C ASN A 45 35.52 21.28 50.00
N LEU A 46 35.63 20.45 51.03
CA LEU A 46 35.17 19.07 51.22
C LEU A 46 33.76 18.97 51.86
N VAL A 47 33.05 17.87 51.53
CA VAL A 47 32.03 17.09 52.30
C VAL A 47 30.72 17.76 52.74
N LEU A 48 29.59 17.25 52.24
CA LEU A 48 28.55 16.61 53.08
C LEU A 48 27.62 15.71 52.23
N ARG A 49 27.44 14.45 52.69
CA ARG A 49 26.36 13.54 52.28
C ARG A 49 25.05 14.00 52.90
N ALA A 50 23.97 14.04 52.12
CA ALA A 50 22.62 13.69 52.57
C ALA A 50 21.75 13.31 51.36
N GLN A 51 20.95 12.28 51.55
CA GLN A 51 20.17 11.56 50.55
C GLN A 51 19.04 12.41 49.93
N ASN A 52 18.83 12.24 48.62
CA ASN A 52 17.52 12.40 47.99
C ASN A 52 17.29 11.14 47.13
N LEU A 53 16.88 10.06 47.81
CA LEU A 53 16.16 8.95 47.20
C LEU A 53 14.69 9.35 47.20
N GLY A 54 14.07 9.47 46.01
CA GLY A 54 12.62 9.62 45.94
C GLY A 54 12.02 10.39 44.77
N TYR A 55 12.78 10.80 43.75
CA TYR A 55 12.22 11.63 42.65
C TYR A 55 12.57 11.17 41.24
N LYS A 56 13.00 9.92 41.06
CA LYS A 56 13.27 9.34 39.72
C LYS A 56 12.28 8.25 39.29
N GLY A 57 11.50 7.69 40.23
CA GLY A 57 10.52 6.65 39.92
C GLY A 57 9.22 7.19 39.33
N GLU A 58 8.69 8.29 39.87
CA GLU A 58 7.43 8.88 39.39
C GLU A 58 7.58 9.53 38.01
N GLN A 59 8.69 10.22 37.73
CA GLN A 59 8.91 10.81 36.41
C GLN A 59 9.09 9.72 35.34
N GLN A 60 9.79 8.61 35.64
CA GLN A 60 9.88 7.48 34.72
C GLN A 60 8.55 6.77 34.51
N LEU A 61 7.71 6.64 35.55
CA LEU A 61 6.38 6.07 35.43
C LEU A 61 5.43 7.00 34.66
N ILE A 62 5.52 8.32 34.86
CA ILE A 62 4.74 9.31 34.10
C ILE A 62 5.20 9.33 32.64
N ASP A 63 6.51 9.33 32.38
CA ASP A 63 7.05 9.28 31.02
C ASP A 63 6.74 7.94 30.32
N LEU A 64 6.71 6.82 31.05
CA LEU A 64 6.27 5.51 30.53
C LEU A 64 4.76 5.50 30.25
N MET A 65 3.94 6.03 31.16
CA MET A 65 2.48 6.11 31.01
C MET A 65 2.05 7.13 29.94
N ASP A 66 2.81 8.20 29.74
CA ASP A 66 2.60 9.18 28.66
C ASP A 66 3.12 8.64 27.32
N SER A 67 4.23 7.87 27.30
CA SER A 67 4.70 7.18 26.09
C SER A 67 3.75 6.06 25.63
N GLU A 68 3.12 5.34 26.57
CA GLU A 68 2.08 4.34 26.27
C GLU A 68 0.76 5.01 25.82
N LYS A 69 0.45 6.22 26.29
CA LYS A 69 -0.72 6.98 25.81
C LYS A 69 -0.49 7.66 24.46
N GLU A 70 0.71 8.17 24.18
CA GLU A 70 1.04 8.77 22.89
C GLU A 70 1.16 7.73 21.76
N ALA A 71 1.65 6.53 22.06
CA ALA A 71 1.71 5.43 21.09
C ALA A 71 0.32 4.88 20.70
N VAL A 72 -0.72 5.11 21.52
CA VAL A 72 -2.05 4.50 21.37
C VAL A 72 -3.06 5.38 20.63
N GLU A 73 -2.75 6.63 20.29
CA GLU A 73 -3.72 7.55 19.66
C GLU A 73 -3.30 8.14 18.31
N LEU A 74 -2.53 7.40 17.50
CA LEU A 74 -2.07 7.88 16.19
C LEU A 74 -3.18 8.03 15.12
N ASN A 75 -4.42 7.66 15.43
CA ASN A 75 -5.55 7.84 14.50
C ASN A 75 -6.88 7.99 15.26
N ARG A 76 -7.15 9.20 15.78
CA ARG A 76 -8.47 9.58 16.34
C ARG A 76 -9.63 9.45 15.36
N ASN A 77 -9.32 9.24 14.08
CA ASN A 77 -10.28 9.14 12.99
C ASN A 77 -10.81 7.72 12.78
N LEU A 78 -10.18 6.68 13.37
CA LEU A 78 -10.63 5.29 13.29
C LEU A 78 -11.62 4.94 14.40
N TYR A 79 -12.56 4.03 14.12
CA TYR A 79 -13.45 3.47 15.15
C TYR A 79 -12.65 2.71 16.23
N PRO A 80 -13.23 2.48 17.43
CA PRO A 80 -12.60 1.69 18.48
C PRO A 80 -12.21 0.28 18.03
N ASN A 81 -11.23 -0.32 18.71
CA ASN A 81 -10.90 -1.72 18.50
C ASN A 81 -12.12 -2.60 18.84
N ILE A 82 -12.39 -3.59 17.98
CA ILE A 82 -13.44 -4.60 18.17
C ILE A 82 -12.86 -5.98 17.84
N GLU A 83 -13.40 -7.01 18.49
CA GLU A 83 -13.09 -8.40 18.20
C GLU A 83 -14.12 -9.03 17.25
N PRO A 84 -13.72 -10.05 16.46
CA PRO A 84 -14.66 -10.73 15.60
C PRO A 84 -15.61 -11.56 16.46
N TYR A 85 -16.90 -11.51 16.15
CA TYR A 85 -17.90 -12.35 16.82
C TYR A 85 -17.95 -13.76 16.22
N SER A 86 -17.40 -13.95 15.02
CA SER A 86 -17.31 -15.24 14.34
C SER A 86 -16.08 -15.28 13.44
N SER A 87 -15.45 -16.45 13.33
CA SER A 87 -14.37 -16.69 12.38
C SER A 87 -14.32 -18.16 12.01
N GLY A 88 -13.76 -18.48 10.86
CA GLY A 88 -13.67 -19.85 10.39
C GLY A 88 -12.68 -20.02 9.25
N PHE A 89 -12.70 -21.23 8.70
CA PHE A 89 -11.92 -21.61 7.54
C PHE A 89 -12.86 -22.16 6.48
N LEU A 90 -12.70 -21.73 5.24
CA LEU A 90 -13.50 -22.16 4.10
C LEU A 90 -12.60 -22.87 3.09
N LYS A 91 -12.88 -24.16 2.83
CA LYS A 91 -12.23 -24.91 1.74
C LYS A 91 -12.77 -24.38 0.41
N VAL A 92 -11.91 -23.76 -0.40
CA VAL A 92 -12.29 -23.12 -1.67
C VAL A 92 -11.80 -23.89 -2.89
N SER A 93 -10.79 -24.75 -2.74
CA SER A 93 -10.39 -25.74 -3.74
C SER A 93 -9.89 -27.00 -3.05
N ASP A 94 -9.43 -28.00 -3.82
CA ASP A 94 -8.80 -29.18 -3.23
C ASP A 94 -7.46 -28.88 -2.54
N ILE A 95 -6.85 -27.75 -2.87
CA ILE A 95 -5.59 -27.29 -2.29
C ILE A 95 -5.85 -26.26 -1.19
N HIS A 96 -6.71 -25.27 -1.45
CA HIS A 96 -6.80 -24.06 -0.63
C HIS A 96 -7.93 -24.07 0.38
N THR A 97 -7.59 -23.61 1.58
CA THR A 97 -8.52 -23.29 2.66
C THR A 97 -8.21 -21.88 3.16
N ILE A 98 -9.17 -20.96 2.99
CA ILE A 98 -9.01 -19.56 3.37
C ILE A 98 -9.56 -19.28 4.77
N TYR A 99 -8.87 -18.44 5.53
CA TYR A 99 -9.37 -17.91 6.80
C TYR A 99 -10.33 -16.75 6.55
N TRP A 100 -11.42 -16.68 7.32
CA TRP A 100 -12.33 -15.54 7.33
C TRP A 100 -12.78 -15.19 8.75
N GLU A 101 -13.21 -13.95 8.95
CA GLU A 101 -13.82 -13.46 10.18
C GLU A 101 -14.94 -12.45 9.92
N GLN A 102 -15.83 -12.33 10.90
CA GLN A 102 -16.95 -11.39 10.92
C GLN A 102 -16.92 -10.55 12.20
N SER A 103 -17.04 -9.24 12.04
CA SER A 103 -17.03 -8.24 13.12
C SER A 103 -18.18 -7.23 12.95
N GLY A 104 -18.38 -6.36 13.94
CA GLY A 104 -19.44 -5.34 13.90
C GLY A 104 -20.82 -5.92 14.19
N ASN A 105 -21.84 -5.43 13.50
CA ASN A 105 -23.23 -5.81 13.70
C ASN A 105 -23.59 -7.03 12.81
N PRO A 106 -23.95 -8.20 13.38
CA PRO A 106 -24.31 -9.39 12.59
C PRO A 106 -25.51 -9.19 11.65
N ASN A 107 -26.37 -8.22 11.94
CA ASN A 107 -27.52 -7.84 11.10
C ASN A 107 -27.29 -6.52 10.35
N GLY A 108 -26.06 -6.02 10.33
CA GLY A 108 -25.67 -4.79 9.67
C GLY A 108 -25.54 -4.92 8.15
N HIS A 109 -25.26 -3.80 7.49
CA HIS A 109 -24.96 -3.78 6.07
C HIS A 109 -23.64 -4.55 5.82
N PRO A 110 -23.62 -5.58 4.95
CA PRO A 110 -22.42 -6.37 4.72
C PRO A 110 -21.37 -5.59 3.94
N VAL A 111 -20.13 -5.65 4.40
CA VAL A 111 -18.95 -5.12 3.71
C VAL A 111 -17.83 -6.14 3.72
N VAL A 112 -17.20 -6.37 2.57
CA VAL A 112 -15.99 -7.19 2.44
C VAL A 112 -14.75 -6.32 2.34
N PHE A 113 -13.74 -6.64 3.15
CA PHE A 113 -12.42 -6.02 3.11
C PHE A 113 -11.44 -6.88 2.32
N LEU A 114 -10.84 -6.30 1.29
CA LEU A 114 -9.83 -6.92 0.44
C LEU A 114 -8.44 -6.36 0.82
N HIS A 115 -7.61 -7.18 1.45
CA HIS A 115 -6.27 -6.77 1.85
C HIS A 115 -5.31 -6.59 0.65
N GLY A 116 -4.25 -5.81 0.87
CA GLY A 116 -3.22 -5.51 -0.12
C GLY A 116 -2.09 -6.54 -0.22
N GLY A 117 -0.98 -6.12 -0.84
CA GLY A 117 0.14 -6.96 -1.26
C GLY A 117 0.15 -7.10 -2.79
N PRO A 118 -0.18 -8.27 -3.38
CA PRO A 118 -0.83 -9.42 -2.75
C PRO A 118 0.05 -10.19 -1.76
N GLY A 119 -0.56 -11.02 -0.92
CA GLY A 119 0.15 -11.81 0.09
C GLY A 119 0.21 -11.19 1.50
N GLY A 120 -0.39 -10.02 1.72
CA GLY A 120 -0.31 -9.30 3.01
C GLY A 120 -1.09 -9.92 4.17
N GLY A 121 -2.29 -10.42 3.92
CA GLY A 121 -3.23 -10.84 4.97
C GLY A 121 -3.91 -9.65 5.67
N THR A 122 -4.89 -9.97 6.50
CA THR A 122 -5.66 -9.00 7.28
C THR A 122 -5.05 -8.74 8.66
N ALA A 123 -5.40 -7.61 9.26
CA ALA A 123 -5.00 -7.21 10.61
C ALA A 123 -6.19 -6.64 11.39
N PRO A 124 -6.20 -6.73 12.74
CA PRO A 124 -7.30 -6.21 13.58
C PRO A 124 -7.66 -4.75 13.28
N SER A 125 -6.66 -3.92 12.96
CA SER A 125 -6.86 -2.50 12.59
C SER A 125 -7.79 -2.31 11.38
N ASN A 126 -7.89 -3.29 10.48
CA ASN A 126 -8.74 -3.18 9.29
C ASN A 126 -10.24 -3.13 9.62
N ARG A 127 -10.66 -3.64 10.78
CA ARG A 127 -12.05 -3.55 11.26
C ARG A 127 -12.47 -2.11 11.58
N ARG A 128 -11.50 -1.24 11.86
CA ARG A 128 -11.73 0.09 12.43
C ARG A 128 -12.10 1.16 11.40
N PHE A 129 -12.15 0.82 10.12
CA PHE A 129 -12.62 1.73 9.06
C PHE A 129 -14.15 1.83 8.98
N PHE A 130 -14.86 0.96 9.71
CA PHE A 130 -16.30 0.77 9.58
C PHE A 130 -16.99 1.02 10.92
N ASP A 131 -18.16 1.67 10.87
CA ASP A 131 -19.03 1.81 12.04
C ASP A 131 -19.52 0.43 12.50
N PRO A 132 -19.12 -0.04 13.70
CA PRO A 132 -19.46 -1.37 14.19
C PRO A 132 -20.96 -1.55 14.45
N ASP A 133 -21.73 -0.47 14.63
CA ASP A 133 -23.16 -0.56 14.86
C ASP A 133 -23.95 -0.71 13.56
N PHE A 134 -23.38 -0.29 12.43
CA PHE A 134 -24.03 -0.32 11.13
C PHE A 134 -23.56 -1.45 10.23
N TYR A 135 -22.26 -1.76 10.22
CA TYR A 135 -21.69 -2.72 9.28
C TYR A 135 -21.57 -4.13 9.87
N ARG A 136 -21.92 -5.13 9.05
CA ARG A 136 -21.44 -6.50 9.18
C ARG A 136 -20.12 -6.58 8.40
N ILE A 137 -19.01 -6.66 9.11
CA ILE A 137 -17.67 -6.49 8.52
C ILE A 137 -17.06 -7.87 8.27
N ILE A 138 -16.76 -8.19 7.00
CA ILE A 138 -16.16 -9.45 6.57
C ILE A 138 -14.71 -9.20 6.18
N LEU A 139 -13.78 -9.84 6.90
CA LEU A 139 -12.36 -9.90 6.54
C LEU A 139 -12.02 -11.34 6.17
N PHE A 140 -11.15 -11.53 5.19
CA PHE A 140 -10.60 -12.84 4.89
C PHE A 140 -9.16 -12.70 4.40
N ASP A 141 -8.36 -13.74 4.66
CA ASP A 141 -7.00 -13.82 4.15
C ASP A 141 -7.03 -14.53 2.80
N GLN A 142 -6.49 -13.90 1.75
CA GLN A 142 -6.40 -14.48 0.41
C GLN A 142 -5.49 -15.71 0.41
N ARG A 143 -5.56 -16.51 -0.66
CA ARG A 143 -4.81 -17.78 -0.80
C ARG A 143 -3.32 -17.59 -0.47
N GLY A 144 -2.81 -18.44 0.42
CA GLY A 144 -1.41 -18.46 0.85
C GLY A 144 -0.95 -17.31 1.76
N ALA A 145 -1.83 -16.35 2.08
CA ALA A 145 -1.52 -15.21 2.94
C ALA A 145 -2.09 -15.37 4.35
N GLY A 146 -1.51 -14.65 5.32
CA GLY A 146 -2.03 -14.58 6.68
C GLY A 146 -2.22 -15.97 7.32
N LYS A 147 -3.45 -16.26 7.74
CA LYS A 147 -3.86 -17.54 8.33
C LYS A 147 -4.33 -18.57 7.30
N SER A 148 -4.47 -18.20 6.02
CA SER A 148 -4.92 -19.11 4.96
C SER A 148 -3.85 -20.14 4.61
N THR A 149 -4.30 -21.33 4.25
CA THR A 149 -3.43 -22.49 3.99
C THR A 149 -3.63 -23.06 2.60
N PRO A 150 -2.57 -23.58 1.94
CA PRO A 150 -1.19 -23.68 2.45
C PRO A 150 -0.45 -22.35 2.37
N HIS A 151 0.33 -22.02 3.41
CA HIS A 151 1.11 -20.78 3.49
C HIS A 151 2.07 -20.62 2.30
N ALA A 152 2.18 -19.40 1.76
CA ALA A 152 3.01 -19.03 0.62
C ALA A 152 2.80 -19.91 -0.65
N CYS A 153 1.64 -20.56 -0.79
CA CYS A 153 1.33 -21.39 -1.95
C CYS A 153 0.99 -20.55 -3.18
N LEU A 154 1.62 -20.87 -4.32
CA LEU A 154 1.43 -20.19 -5.61
C LEU A 154 0.54 -21.00 -6.58
N GLU A 155 0.34 -22.29 -6.30
CA GLU A 155 -0.54 -23.15 -7.10
C GLU A 155 -1.99 -22.69 -6.95
N GLU A 156 -2.76 -22.60 -8.04
CA GLU A 156 -4.13 -22.04 -8.04
C GLU A 156 -4.22 -20.69 -7.30
N ASN A 157 -3.23 -19.81 -7.45
CA ASN A 157 -3.21 -18.51 -6.81
C ASN A 157 -3.13 -17.38 -7.85
N LYS A 158 -4.21 -17.22 -8.61
CA LYS A 158 -4.37 -16.17 -9.63
C LYS A 158 -5.49 -15.20 -9.25
N THR A 159 -5.52 -14.04 -9.88
CA THR A 159 -6.56 -13.02 -9.69
C THR A 159 -7.97 -13.62 -9.79
N TRP A 160 -8.21 -14.46 -10.81
CA TRP A 160 -9.51 -15.07 -11.05
C TRP A 160 -9.88 -16.14 -10.02
N ASP A 161 -8.89 -16.86 -9.49
CA ASP A 161 -9.10 -17.79 -8.37
C ASP A 161 -9.56 -17.04 -7.10
N LEU A 162 -9.00 -15.84 -6.87
CA LEU A 162 -9.41 -14.99 -5.75
C LEU A 162 -10.78 -14.35 -5.97
N VAL A 163 -11.14 -13.99 -7.20
CA VAL A 163 -12.49 -13.53 -7.55
C VAL A 163 -13.52 -14.63 -7.25
N ASP A 164 -13.24 -15.87 -7.62
CA ASP A 164 -14.09 -17.02 -7.32
C ASP A 164 -14.21 -17.27 -5.80
N ASP A 165 -13.13 -17.07 -5.04
CA ASP A 165 -13.14 -17.22 -3.58
C ASP A 165 -14.01 -16.18 -2.89
N ILE A 166 -14.03 -14.95 -3.41
CA ILE A 166 -14.88 -13.89 -2.89
C ILE A 166 -16.36 -14.29 -3.04
N GLU A 167 -16.76 -14.87 -4.17
CA GLU A 167 -18.14 -15.39 -4.35
C GLU A 167 -18.43 -16.60 -3.45
N LYS A 168 -17.51 -17.56 -3.34
CA LYS A 168 -17.67 -18.71 -2.42
C LYS A 168 -17.86 -18.25 -0.98
N LEU A 169 -17.10 -17.24 -0.54
CA LEU A 169 -17.25 -16.68 0.80
C LEU A 169 -18.59 -15.94 0.95
N ARG A 170 -18.98 -15.15 -0.05
CA ARG A 170 -20.27 -14.43 -0.06
C ARG A 170 -21.43 -15.41 0.10
N GLU A 171 -21.43 -16.49 -0.67
CA GLU A 171 -22.45 -17.55 -0.62
C GLU A 171 -22.41 -18.33 0.70
N HIS A 172 -21.22 -18.71 1.18
CA HIS A 172 -21.04 -19.39 2.46
C HIS A 172 -21.62 -18.61 3.65
N LEU A 173 -21.51 -17.28 3.61
CA LEU A 173 -22.01 -16.38 4.64
C LEU A 173 -23.46 -15.92 4.41
N GLU A 174 -24.11 -16.43 3.35
CA GLU A 174 -25.48 -16.14 2.93
C GLU A 174 -25.73 -14.64 2.69
N ILE A 175 -24.78 -13.96 2.07
CA ILE A 175 -24.83 -12.51 1.78
C ILE A 175 -25.30 -12.32 0.33
N PRO A 176 -26.46 -11.69 0.06
CA PRO A 176 -26.91 -11.50 -1.33
C PRO A 176 -26.01 -10.55 -2.13
N GLU A 177 -25.71 -9.39 -1.53
CA GLU A 177 -24.91 -8.31 -2.09
C GLU A 177 -24.16 -7.62 -0.93
N TRP A 178 -23.03 -6.99 -1.21
CA TRP A 178 -22.24 -6.30 -0.18
C TRP A 178 -21.48 -5.10 -0.70
N GLN A 179 -20.99 -4.26 0.21
CA GLN A 179 -20.03 -3.21 -0.12
C GLN A 179 -18.63 -3.83 -0.27
N VAL A 180 -17.84 -3.34 -1.21
CA VAL A 180 -16.44 -3.77 -1.41
C VAL A 180 -15.48 -2.67 -0.96
N PHE A 181 -14.58 -2.99 -0.04
CA PHE A 181 -13.52 -2.10 0.41
C PHE A 181 -12.17 -2.72 0.04
N GLY A 182 -11.30 -1.98 -0.66
CA GLY A 182 -9.99 -2.51 -1.03
C GLY A 182 -8.97 -1.42 -1.33
N GLY A 183 -7.73 -1.59 -0.88
CA GLY A 183 -6.65 -0.65 -1.16
C GLY A 183 -5.35 -1.31 -1.56
N SER A 184 -4.49 -0.59 -2.31
CA SER A 184 -3.31 -1.17 -2.97
C SER A 184 -3.72 -2.30 -3.92
N TRP A 185 -3.07 -3.46 -3.88
CA TRP A 185 -3.59 -4.69 -4.50
C TRP A 185 -5.05 -5.00 -4.19
N GLY A 186 -5.53 -4.67 -2.99
CA GLY A 186 -6.95 -4.81 -2.66
C GLY A 186 -7.86 -3.98 -3.56
N SER A 187 -7.38 -2.85 -4.10
CA SER A 187 -8.11 -2.06 -5.11
C SER A 187 -8.10 -2.75 -6.48
N THR A 188 -6.99 -3.40 -6.85
CA THR A 188 -6.89 -4.24 -8.05
C THR A 188 -7.92 -5.37 -8.01
N LEU A 189 -7.97 -6.09 -6.89
CA LEU A 189 -8.90 -7.18 -6.68
C LEU A 189 -10.35 -6.69 -6.57
N ALA A 190 -10.59 -5.54 -5.93
CA ALA A 190 -11.91 -4.92 -5.87
C ALA A 190 -12.45 -4.56 -7.26
N LEU A 191 -11.61 -3.98 -8.13
CA LEU A 191 -11.98 -3.68 -9.50
C LEU A 191 -12.25 -4.97 -10.29
N ALA A 192 -11.37 -5.96 -10.21
CA ALA A 192 -11.54 -7.23 -10.92
C ALA A 192 -12.84 -7.95 -10.48
N TYR A 193 -13.10 -8.04 -9.18
CA TYR A 193 -14.31 -8.65 -8.64
C TYR A 193 -15.56 -7.88 -9.08
N SER A 194 -15.58 -6.56 -8.92
CA SER A 194 -16.76 -5.74 -9.23
C SER A 194 -17.06 -5.70 -10.73
N GLN A 195 -16.04 -5.81 -11.59
CA GLN A 195 -16.22 -5.91 -13.05
C GLN A 195 -16.76 -7.27 -13.49
N SER A 196 -16.53 -8.32 -12.73
CA SER A 196 -17.05 -9.67 -12.99
C SER A 196 -18.44 -9.89 -12.39
N HIS A 197 -18.72 -9.27 -11.24
CA HIS A 197 -19.95 -9.43 -10.46
C HIS A 197 -20.58 -8.08 -10.07
N PRO A 198 -20.88 -7.19 -11.04
CA PRO A 198 -21.35 -5.83 -10.73
C PRO A 198 -22.67 -5.82 -9.96
N ASP A 199 -23.51 -6.83 -10.15
CA ASP A 199 -24.80 -7.01 -9.47
C ASP A 199 -24.67 -7.47 -8.01
N LYS A 200 -23.45 -7.77 -7.53
CA LYS A 200 -23.19 -8.17 -6.14
C LYS A 200 -22.64 -7.03 -5.28
N VAL A 201 -22.43 -5.85 -5.87
CA VAL A 201 -21.68 -4.75 -5.25
C VAL A 201 -22.58 -3.54 -5.01
N THR A 202 -22.86 -3.28 -3.73
CA THR A 202 -23.73 -2.17 -3.29
C THR A 202 -23.01 -0.80 -3.26
N GLY A 203 -21.67 -0.81 -3.26
CA GLY A 203 -20.83 0.38 -3.22
C GLY A 203 -19.36 0.00 -3.06
N MET A 204 -18.45 0.93 -3.38
CA MET A 204 -17.01 0.69 -3.31
C MET A 204 -16.26 1.81 -2.58
N VAL A 205 -15.27 1.43 -1.77
CA VAL A 205 -14.25 2.34 -1.23
C VAL A 205 -12.88 1.81 -1.63
N LEU A 206 -12.20 2.57 -2.48
CA LEU A 206 -10.91 2.22 -3.05
C LEU A 206 -9.80 3.12 -2.51
N ARG A 207 -8.59 2.60 -2.31
CA ARG A 207 -7.44 3.40 -1.87
C ARG A 207 -6.14 3.00 -2.53
N GLY A 208 -5.26 3.97 -2.82
CA GLY A 208 -3.91 3.65 -3.31
C GLY A 208 -4.01 2.83 -4.59
N ILE A 209 -4.62 3.42 -5.62
CA ILE A 209 -5.09 2.73 -6.81
C ILE A 209 -3.93 2.05 -7.51
N PHE A 210 -4.05 0.74 -7.64
CA PHE A 210 -3.09 -0.09 -8.36
C PHE A 210 -3.80 -0.83 -9.49
N LEU A 211 -3.42 -0.52 -10.72
CA LEU A 211 -4.02 -1.10 -11.93
C LEU A 211 -3.16 -2.18 -12.55
N LEU A 212 -1.99 -2.45 -11.95
CA LEU A 212 -1.07 -3.52 -12.32
C LEU A 212 -0.51 -3.41 -13.76
N ARG A 213 -0.55 -2.20 -14.33
CA ARG A 213 0.08 -1.91 -15.63
C ARG A 213 1.58 -2.00 -15.50
N LYS A 214 2.26 -2.38 -16.59
CA LYS A 214 3.72 -2.45 -16.68
C LYS A 214 4.39 -1.18 -16.19
N LYS A 215 3.87 0.00 -16.53
CA LYS A 215 4.43 1.29 -16.08
C LYS A 215 4.40 1.49 -14.55
N GLU A 216 3.49 0.84 -13.84
CA GLU A 216 3.41 0.88 -12.37
C GLU A 216 4.42 -0.10 -11.76
N ILE A 217 4.55 -1.29 -12.35
CA ILE A 217 5.57 -2.27 -11.96
C ILE A 217 6.98 -1.69 -12.21
N ASP A 218 7.24 -1.15 -13.40
CA ASP A 218 8.53 -0.56 -13.76
C ASP A 218 8.87 0.63 -12.84
N TRP A 219 7.87 1.44 -12.49
CA TRP A 219 8.05 2.54 -11.56
C TRP A 219 8.58 2.04 -10.21
N PHE A 220 7.96 1.03 -9.62
CA PHE A 220 8.27 0.65 -8.25
C PHE A 220 9.39 -0.38 -8.12
N TYR A 221 9.50 -1.30 -9.08
CA TYR A 221 10.39 -2.46 -9.03
C TYR A 221 11.53 -2.44 -10.05
N GLU A 222 11.55 -1.53 -11.02
CA GLU A 222 12.64 -1.41 -12.00
C GLU A 222 13.41 -0.08 -11.88
N GLY A 223 13.31 0.57 -10.70
CA GLY A 223 14.17 1.68 -10.30
C GLY A 223 13.60 3.09 -10.51
N GLY A 224 12.32 3.25 -10.88
CA GLY A 224 11.69 4.58 -10.95
C GLY A 224 11.63 5.28 -9.58
N ALA A 225 11.06 4.61 -8.57
CA ALA A 225 10.93 5.10 -7.21
C ALA A 225 12.29 5.24 -6.48
N ALA A 226 13.34 4.59 -6.97
CA ALA A 226 14.71 4.75 -6.46
C ALA A 226 15.24 6.19 -6.62
N ALA A 227 14.65 6.99 -7.52
CA ALA A 227 14.97 8.42 -7.62
C ALA A 227 14.56 9.21 -6.35
N ILE A 228 13.65 8.67 -5.54
CA ILE A 228 13.18 9.27 -4.29
C ILE A 228 13.85 8.60 -3.09
N TYR A 229 14.03 7.28 -3.12
CA TYR A 229 14.59 6.48 -2.03
C TYR A 229 15.83 5.66 -2.46
N PRO A 230 16.94 6.32 -2.82
CA PRO A 230 18.13 5.59 -3.27
C PRO A 230 18.75 4.73 -2.17
N ASP A 231 18.71 5.20 -0.92
CA ASP A 231 19.19 4.50 0.27
C ASP A 231 18.38 3.23 0.59
N ALA A 232 17.06 3.27 0.46
CA ALA A 232 16.19 2.11 0.60
C ALA A 232 16.32 1.13 -0.59
N TRP A 233 16.60 1.66 -1.79
CA TRP A 233 16.73 0.88 -3.02
C TRP A 233 18.03 0.07 -3.05
N GLU A 234 19.13 0.60 -2.51
CA GLU A 234 20.44 -0.05 -2.56
C GLU A 234 20.45 -1.50 -2.04
N PRO A 235 19.89 -1.82 -0.85
CA PRO A 235 19.81 -3.21 -0.37
C PRO A 235 18.97 -4.13 -1.27
N PHE A 236 17.88 -3.62 -1.87
CA PHE A 236 17.06 -4.37 -2.81
C PHE A 236 17.86 -4.67 -4.09
N ARG A 237 18.44 -3.63 -4.69
CA ARG A 237 19.25 -3.72 -5.91
C ARG A 237 20.46 -4.64 -5.73
N ASP A 238 21.18 -4.50 -4.62
CA ASP A 238 22.49 -5.14 -4.41
C ASP A 238 22.41 -6.60 -4.00
N LEU A 239 21.24 -7.09 -3.60
CA LEU A 239 20.97 -8.53 -3.51
C LEU A 239 21.08 -9.20 -4.89
N ILE A 240 20.77 -8.48 -5.97
CA ILE A 240 20.80 -9.00 -7.33
C ILE A 240 22.19 -8.71 -7.95
N PRO A 241 22.90 -9.74 -8.47
CA PRO A 241 24.16 -9.57 -9.20
C PRO A 241 23.98 -8.64 -10.41
N GLU A 242 24.99 -7.83 -10.71
CA GLU A 242 24.92 -6.81 -11.78
C GLU A 242 24.45 -7.35 -13.13
N ASN A 243 24.86 -8.58 -13.48
CA ASN A 243 24.50 -9.23 -14.74
C ASN A 243 23.06 -9.79 -14.78
N GLU A 244 22.30 -9.73 -13.68
CA GLU A 244 20.89 -10.11 -13.58
C GLU A 244 19.97 -8.89 -13.38
N ARG A 245 20.49 -7.64 -13.41
CA ARG A 245 19.72 -6.40 -13.15
C ARG A 245 18.98 -5.85 -14.37
N GLU A 246 18.75 -6.66 -15.39
CA GLU A 246 17.94 -6.28 -16.55
C GLU A 246 16.43 -6.32 -16.27
N SER A 247 16.02 -7.15 -15.30
CA SER A 247 14.66 -7.29 -14.79
C SER A 247 14.73 -7.74 -13.33
N PHE A 248 14.49 -6.81 -12.40
CA PHE A 248 14.48 -7.17 -10.98
C PHE A 248 13.32 -8.10 -10.66
N ILE A 249 12.16 -7.94 -11.30
CA ILE A 249 11.02 -8.86 -11.15
C ILE A 249 11.45 -10.31 -11.42
N ASP A 250 12.12 -10.58 -12.54
CA ASP A 250 12.53 -11.94 -12.91
C ASP A 250 13.67 -12.45 -12.03
N ALA A 251 14.63 -11.59 -11.70
CA ALA A 251 15.77 -11.93 -10.85
C ALA A 251 15.33 -12.31 -9.43
N TYR A 252 14.34 -11.60 -8.88
CA TYR A 252 13.70 -11.96 -7.62
C TYR A 252 12.82 -13.19 -7.77
N HIS A 253 12.06 -13.35 -8.86
CA HIS A 253 11.22 -14.52 -9.09
C HIS A 253 12.01 -15.83 -9.00
N LYS A 254 13.20 -15.85 -9.63
CA LYS A 254 14.15 -16.97 -9.56
C LYS A 254 14.58 -17.30 -8.13
N ARG A 255 14.86 -16.29 -7.31
CA ARG A 255 15.36 -16.46 -5.92
C ARG A 255 14.25 -16.87 -4.97
N LEU A 256 13.09 -16.23 -5.10
CA LEU A 256 11.86 -16.50 -4.33
C LEU A 256 11.29 -17.90 -4.58
N ASN A 257 11.69 -18.57 -5.66
CA ASN A 257 11.32 -19.95 -5.98
C ASN A 257 12.52 -20.90 -6.07
N SER A 258 13.64 -20.54 -5.42
CA SER A 258 14.82 -21.39 -5.31
C SER A 258 14.54 -22.65 -4.49
N ASN A 259 15.24 -23.76 -4.74
CA ASN A 259 15.20 -24.93 -3.85
C ASN A 259 15.95 -24.70 -2.53
N ASP A 260 16.71 -23.61 -2.42
CA ASP A 260 17.42 -23.21 -1.19
C ASP A 260 16.59 -22.18 -0.40
N MET A 261 16.23 -22.55 0.82
CA MET A 261 15.37 -21.73 1.69
C MET A 261 16.04 -20.42 2.13
N GLU A 262 17.36 -20.43 2.36
CA GLU A 262 18.07 -19.20 2.75
C GLU A 262 18.07 -18.18 1.62
N THR A 263 18.23 -18.64 0.37
CA THR A 263 18.04 -17.79 -0.82
C THR A 263 16.63 -17.21 -0.89
N GLN A 264 15.59 -18.01 -0.63
CA GLN A 264 14.21 -17.52 -0.61
C GLN A 264 14.02 -16.44 0.46
N TYR A 265 14.44 -16.70 1.70
CA TYR A 265 14.26 -15.76 2.81
C TYR A 265 15.07 -14.46 2.62
N ALA A 266 16.30 -14.54 2.11
CA ALA A 266 17.09 -13.35 1.81
C ALA A 266 16.41 -12.46 0.77
N ALA A 267 15.87 -13.06 -0.31
CA ALA A 267 15.10 -12.34 -1.32
C ALA A 267 13.79 -11.79 -0.75
N ALA A 268 13.07 -12.59 0.02
CA ALA A 268 11.80 -12.20 0.62
C ALA A 268 11.93 -11.00 1.56
N ARG A 269 12.93 -10.99 2.44
CA ARG A 269 13.20 -9.86 3.35
C ARG A 269 13.57 -8.60 2.58
N ALA A 270 14.46 -8.69 1.59
CA ALA A 270 14.89 -7.53 0.80
C ALA A 270 13.72 -6.92 0.03
N TRP A 271 12.91 -7.76 -0.61
CA TRP A 271 11.70 -7.35 -1.31
C TRP A 271 10.69 -6.68 -0.37
N THR A 272 10.37 -7.34 0.74
CA THR A 272 9.36 -6.84 1.69
C THR A 272 9.82 -5.53 2.34
N LYS A 273 11.09 -5.42 2.73
CA LYS A 273 11.64 -4.19 3.33
C LYS A 273 11.60 -3.01 2.38
N TRP A 274 11.85 -3.23 1.08
CA TRP A 274 11.73 -2.17 0.07
C TRP A 274 10.34 -1.51 0.15
N GLU A 275 9.27 -2.30 0.11
CA GLU A 275 7.91 -1.74 0.20
C GLU A 275 7.61 -1.12 1.56
N MET A 276 8.00 -1.77 2.67
CA MET A 276 7.71 -1.24 4.00
C MET A 276 8.40 0.11 4.27
N MET A 277 9.59 0.34 3.70
CA MET A 277 10.31 1.61 3.82
C MET A 277 9.66 2.76 3.03
N THR A 278 8.89 2.45 1.99
CA THR A 278 8.31 3.44 1.07
C THR A 278 6.79 3.61 1.23
N ALA A 279 6.15 2.79 2.06
CA ALA A 279 4.69 2.80 2.22
C ALA A 279 4.13 4.02 2.98
N HIS A 280 4.95 4.74 3.74
CA HIS A 280 4.53 5.94 4.50
C HIS A 280 5.28 7.17 4.00
N LEU A 281 4.67 8.36 4.15
CA LEU A 281 5.32 9.63 3.80
C LEU A 281 6.54 9.90 4.69
N LEU A 282 6.41 9.60 5.97
CA LEU A 282 7.52 9.59 6.93
C LEU A 282 7.81 8.13 7.30
N PRO A 283 9.09 7.73 7.44
CA PRO A 283 9.44 6.36 7.79
C PRO A 283 8.72 5.87 9.05
N ASN A 284 8.21 4.64 8.99
CA ASN A 284 7.55 3.99 10.11
C ASN A 284 8.33 2.74 10.52
N GLU A 285 9.13 2.86 11.57
CA GLU A 285 10.03 1.80 12.06
C GLU A 285 9.31 0.51 12.44
N GLU A 286 8.07 0.59 12.95
CA GLU A 286 7.30 -0.61 13.31
C GLU A 286 6.88 -1.40 12.06
N ILE A 287 6.55 -0.69 10.98
CA ILE A 287 6.17 -1.30 9.71
C ILE A 287 7.40 -1.86 9.00
N ILE A 288 8.53 -1.16 9.03
CA ILE A 288 9.80 -1.64 8.45
C ILE A 288 10.25 -2.96 9.10
N LYS A 289 10.11 -3.08 10.44
CA LYS A 289 10.44 -4.30 11.18
C LYS A 289 9.62 -5.52 10.77
N LYS A 290 8.45 -5.35 10.14
CA LYS A 290 7.70 -6.50 9.60
C LYS A 290 8.48 -7.24 8.52
N GLY A 291 9.35 -6.55 7.78
CA GLY A 291 10.24 -7.18 6.81
C GLY A 291 11.35 -8.03 7.42
N ASP A 292 11.47 -8.09 8.75
CA ASP A 292 12.35 -9.03 9.47
C ASP A 292 11.64 -10.36 9.81
N ASP A 293 10.31 -10.42 9.71
CA ASP A 293 9.56 -11.66 9.91
C ASP A 293 9.63 -12.51 8.64
N ASP A 294 10.38 -13.61 8.70
CA ASP A 294 10.58 -14.53 7.58
C ASP A 294 9.27 -15.19 7.13
N ASN A 295 8.35 -15.50 8.03
CA ASN A 295 7.09 -16.13 7.69
C ASN A 295 6.17 -15.17 6.94
N PHE A 296 6.08 -13.92 7.40
CA PHE A 296 5.35 -12.85 6.68
C PHE A 296 6.02 -12.53 5.35
N SER A 297 7.31 -12.23 5.37
CA SER A 297 8.07 -11.79 4.19
C SER A 297 8.04 -12.83 3.09
N LEU A 298 8.11 -14.13 3.43
CA LEU A 298 8.08 -15.21 2.45
C LEU A 298 6.74 -15.26 1.71
N ALA A 299 5.61 -15.25 2.43
CA ALA A 299 4.30 -15.24 1.79
C ALA A 299 4.09 -13.96 0.98
N PHE A 300 4.42 -12.81 1.58
CA PHE A 300 4.29 -11.50 0.96
C PHE A 300 5.06 -11.47 -0.37
N ALA A 301 6.39 -11.57 -0.33
CA ALA A 301 7.23 -11.42 -1.51
C ALA A 301 6.98 -12.50 -2.58
N ARG A 302 6.78 -13.77 -2.19
CA ARG A 302 6.55 -14.84 -3.18
C ARG A 302 5.24 -14.64 -3.93
N ILE A 303 4.17 -14.31 -3.23
CA ILE A 303 2.85 -14.10 -3.84
C ILE A 303 2.88 -12.80 -4.65
N GLU A 304 3.40 -11.71 -4.10
CA GLU A 304 3.46 -10.43 -4.78
C GLU A 304 4.21 -10.52 -6.12
N ASN A 305 5.44 -11.04 -6.09
CA ASN A 305 6.25 -11.26 -7.27
C ASN A 305 5.58 -12.23 -8.27
N HIS A 306 4.90 -13.28 -7.78
CA HIS A 306 4.15 -14.21 -8.63
C HIS A 306 3.06 -13.53 -9.44
N TYR A 307 2.32 -12.60 -8.83
CA TYR A 307 1.31 -11.83 -9.56
C TYR A 307 1.95 -10.88 -10.57
N PHE A 308 3.07 -10.26 -10.22
CA PHE A 308 3.71 -9.27 -11.11
C PHE A 308 4.37 -9.89 -12.34
N VAL A 309 5.11 -11.00 -12.17
CA VAL A 309 5.71 -11.71 -13.31
C VAL A 309 4.63 -12.24 -14.28
N ASN A 310 3.42 -12.51 -13.78
CA ASN A 310 2.27 -12.94 -14.58
C ASN A 310 1.32 -11.79 -14.98
N GLN A 311 1.72 -10.53 -14.81
CA GLN A 311 0.91 -9.35 -15.19
C GLN A 311 -0.51 -9.38 -14.60
N GLY A 312 -0.63 -9.84 -13.35
CA GLY A 312 -1.90 -9.96 -12.64
C GLY A 312 -2.87 -10.96 -13.29
N PHE A 313 -2.40 -11.81 -14.21
CA PHE A 313 -3.22 -12.73 -15.00
C PHE A 313 -4.30 -12.03 -15.83
N PHE A 314 -4.09 -10.75 -16.15
CA PHE A 314 -5.00 -10.00 -16.99
C PHE A 314 -4.71 -10.23 -18.48
N PRO A 315 -5.73 -10.26 -19.34
CA PRO A 315 -5.54 -10.40 -20.79
C PRO A 315 -4.77 -9.25 -21.44
N THR A 316 -4.85 -8.05 -20.88
CA THR A 316 -4.21 -6.83 -21.40
C THR A 316 -3.68 -5.96 -20.26
N ASP A 317 -2.67 -5.14 -20.54
CA ASP A 317 -2.07 -4.21 -19.58
C ASP A 317 -3.12 -3.24 -19.00
N SER A 318 -4.00 -2.71 -19.86
CA SER A 318 -5.06 -1.77 -19.49
C SER A 318 -6.37 -2.42 -19.04
N PHE A 319 -6.42 -3.74 -18.84
CA PHE A 319 -7.66 -4.50 -18.65
C PHE A 319 -8.63 -3.88 -17.65
N LEU A 320 -8.14 -3.48 -16.47
CA LEU A 320 -8.99 -2.91 -15.42
C LEU A 320 -9.56 -1.54 -15.81
N LEU A 321 -8.84 -0.73 -16.59
CA LEU A 321 -9.37 0.55 -17.10
C LEU A 321 -10.37 0.32 -18.22
N ASP A 322 -10.07 -0.61 -19.12
CA ASP A 322 -10.91 -0.89 -20.30
C ASP A 322 -12.28 -1.47 -19.92
N ASN A 323 -12.41 -2.03 -18.70
CA ASN A 323 -13.64 -2.63 -18.20
C ASN A 323 -14.41 -1.74 -17.19
N VAL A 324 -13.98 -0.49 -16.97
CA VAL A 324 -14.60 0.43 -16.00
C VAL A 324 -16.09 0.65 -16.27
N ASP A 325 -16.52 0.72 -17.54
CA ASP A 325 -17.92 0.97 -17.90
C ASP A 325 -18.91 -0.03 -17.28
N LYS A 326 -18.46 -1.26 -16.97
CA LYS A 326 -19.27 -2.27 -16.29
C LYS A 326 -19.68 -1.87 -14.87
N ILE A 327 -18.91 -0.99 -14.22
CA ILE A 327 -19.07 -0.65 -12.80
C ILE A 327 -19.37 0.83 -12.58
N ARG A 328 -19.46 1.65 -13.64
CA ARG A 328 -19.63 3.11 -13.50
C ARG A 328 -20.83 3.56 -12.68
N HIS A 329 -21.87 2.72 -12.65
CA HIS A 329 -23.11 2.94 -11.91
C HIS A 329 -22.99 2.67 -10.40
N ILE A 330 -21.90 2.03 -9.95
CA ILE A 330 -21.67 1.70 -8.53
C ILE A 330 -21.14 2.94 -7.81
N ASN A 331 -21.81 3.32 -6.71
CA ASN A 331 -21.37 4.45 -5.89
C ASN A 331 -19.98 4.17 -5.29
N THR A 332 -18.99 4.97 -5.68
CA THR A 332 -17.58 4.69 -5.43
C THR A 332 -16.82 5.92 -4.96
N THR A 333 -16.04 5.78 -3.89
CA THR A 333 -15.04 6.77 -3.47
C THR A 333 -13.63 6.21 -3.68
N ILE A 334 -12.74 7.02 -4.25
CA ILE A 334 -11.32 6.72 -4.45
C ILE A 334 -10.49 7.65 -3.56
N VAL A 335 -9.72 7.09 -2.62
CA VAL A 335 -8.83 7.84 -1.73
C VAL A 335 -7.38 7.62 -2.14
N GLN A 336 -6.63 8.68 -2.42
CA GLN A 336 -5.26 8.57 -2.91
C GLN A 336 -4.32 9.53 -2.19
N GLY A 337 -3.17 9.03 -1.71
CA GLY A 337 -2.09 9.88 -1.21
C GLY A 337 -1.39 10.60 -2.35
N ARG A 338 -1.17 11.91 -2.20
CA ARG A 338 -0.45 12.71 -3.21
C ARG A 338 0.98 12.20 -3.43
N TYR A 339 1.63 11.76 -2.37
CA TYR A 339 3.01 11.27 -2.35
C TYR A 339 3.07 9.75 -2.20
N ASP A 340 2.02 9.04 -2.61
CA ASP A 340 2.04 7.59 -2.72
C ASP A 340 3.09 7.17 -3.76
N VAL A 341 4.18 6.56 -3.28
CA VAL A 341 5.28 6.09 -4.13
C VAL A 341 5.17 4.61 -4.49
N CYS A 342 4.39 3.82 -3.75
CA CYS A 342 4.14 2.42 -4.08
C CYS A 342 3.17 2.33 -5.28
N CYS A 343 2.07 3.08 -5.21
CA CYS A 343 1.05 3.15 -6.25
C CYS A 343 0.91 4.63 -6.67
N PRO A 344 1.71 5.11 -7.63
CA PRO A 344 1.80 6.53 -7.94
C PRO A 344 0.44 7.13 -8.34
N MET A 345 0.17 8.35 -7.87
CA MET A 345 -1.07 9.11 -8.09
C MET A 345 -1.58 9.11 -9.55
N MET A 346 -0.70 8.89 -10.53
CA MET A 346 -1.07 8.73 -11.93
C MET A 346 -2.14 7.65 -12.15
N SER A 347 -2.13 6.57 -11.38
CA SER A 347 -3.11 5.47 -11.54
C SER A 347 -4.49 5.87 -11.07
N ALA A 348 -4.60 6.51 -9.90
CA ALA A 348 -5.88 7.05 -9.43
C ALA A 348 -6.42 8.13 -10.37
N TRP A 349 -5.53 8.96 -10.94
CA TRP A 349 -5.92 9.98 -11.91
C TRP A 349 -6.42 9.38 -13.23
N ASP A 350 -5.75 8.35 -13.74
CA ASP A 350 -6.19 7.62 -14.93
C ASP A 350 -7.54 6.93 -14.71
N LEU A 351 -7.74 6.28 -13.55
CA LEU A 351 -9.02 5.66 -13.18
C LEU A 351 -10.13 6.70 -13.06
N HIS A 352 -9.90 7.84 -12.38
CA HIS A 352 -10.88 8.91 -12.24
C HIS A 352 -11.31 9.50 -13.60
N LYS A 353 -10.39 9.65 -14.56
CA LYS A 353 -10.75 10.10 -15.92
C LYS A 353 -11.63 9.08 -16.65
N ALA A 354 -11.38 7.78 -16.45
CA ALA A 354 -12.18 6.71 -17.05
C ALA A 354 -13.53 6.52 -16.32
N TRP A 355 -13.59 6.89 -15.03
CA TRP A 355 -14.73 6.73 -14.15
C TRP A 355 -15.14 8.08 -13.52
N PRO A 356 -15.72 9.02 -14.31
CA PRO A 356 -16.04 10.36 -13.82
C PRO A 356 -17.12 10.39 -12.74
N GLU A 357 -17.91 9.31 -12.57
CA GLU A 357 -18.90 9.17 -11.50
C GLU A 357 -18.28 8.87 -10.14
N ALA A 358 -17.05 8.34 -10.08
CA ALA A 358 -16.37 8.05 -8.82
C ALA A 358 -15.82 9.34 -8.19
N ASP A 359 -16.04 9.50 -6.88
CA ASP A 359 -15.54 10.64 -6.12
C ASP A 359 -14.05 10.43 -5.77
N LEU A 360 -13.17 11.25 -6.35
CA LEU A 360 -11.74 11.20 -6.10
C LEU A 360 -11.35 12.15 -4.95
N LYS A 361 -10.83 11.59 -3.86
CA LYS A 361 -10.21 12.30 -2.74
C LYS A 361 -8.69 12.17 -2.81
N VAL A 362 -8.00 13.28 -3.02
CA VAL A 362 -6.54 13.31 -2.98
C VAL A 362 -6.08 13.92 -1.67
N VAL A 363 -5.40 13.13 -0.84
CA VAL A 363 -4.86 13.58 0.44
C VAL A 363 -3.50 14.23 0.20
N PRO A 364 -3.35 15.54 0.46
CA PRO A 364 -2.22 16.32 -0.02
C PRO A 364 -0.89 15.98 0.67
N ASN A 365 -0.92 15.43 1.88
CA ASN A 365 0.23 15.20 2.75
C ASN A 365 0.33 13.74 3.23
N ALA A 366 0.02 12.78 2.35
CA ALA A 366 0.05 11.36 2.68
C ALA A 366 0.80 10.52 1.63
N GLY A 367 1.41 9.44 2.13
CA GLY A 367 2.02 8.36 1.34
C GLY A 367 1.00 7.30 0.92
N HIS A 368 1.42 6.03 0.89
CA HIS A 368 0.62 4.92 0.40
C HIS A 368 -0.36 4.36 1.44
N SER A 369 0.12 4.16 2.67
CA SER A 369 -0.54 3.40 3.72
C SER A 369 -1.96 3.87 4.04
N ALA A 370 -2.87 2.93 4.29
CA ALA A 370 -4.23 3.23 4.75
C ALA A 370 -4.25 3.90 6.14
N ASN A 371 -3.16 3.78 6.89
CA ASN A 371 -3.03 4.31 8.24
C ASN A 371 -2.37 5.70 8.27
N GLU A 372 -2.00 6.28 7.12
CA GLU A 372 -1.70 7.71 7.03
C GLU A 372 -2.88 8.51 7.60
N PRO A 373 -2.69 9.47 8.54
CA PRO A 373 -3.81 10.08 9.25
C PRO A 373 -4.92 10.65 8.34
N GLY A 374 -4.53 11.36 7.28
CA GLY A 374 -5.47 11.91 6.31
C GLY A 374 -6.13 10.85 5.41
N ILE A 375 -5.44 9.74 5.12
CA ILE A 375 -6.04 8.63 4.37
C ILE A 375 -7.06 7.90 5.23
N ALA A 376 -6.72 7.61 6.48
CA ALA A 376 -7.62 6.94 7.43
C ALA A 376 -8.90 7.76 7.66
N GLU A 377 -8.77 9.08 7.77
CA GLU A 377 -9.90 10.00 7.85
C GLU A 377 -10.84 9.89 6.65
N GLU A 378 -10.30 10.01 5.44
CA GLU A 378 -11.09 9.95 4.20
C GLU A 378 -11.72 8.56 3.98
N LEU A 379 -11.04 7.48 4.39
CA LEU A 379 -11.58 6.13 4.33
C LEU A 379 -12.79 5.95 5.25
N VAL A 380 -12.73 6.46 6.48
CA VAL A 380 -13.87 6.45 7.41
C VAL A 380 -15.00 7.35 6.91
N ALA A 381 -14.66 8.54 6.40
CA ALA A 381 -15.63 9.46 5.81
C ALA A 381 -16.36 8.83 4.61
N ALA A 382 -15.64 8.12 3.74
CA ALA A 382 -16.21 7.41 2.59
C ALA A 382 -17.23 6.35 3.01
N ASN A 383 -16.91 5.53 4.01
CA ASN A 383 -17.85 4.55 4.56
C ASN A 383 -19.09 5.23 5.18
N GLU A 384 -18.91 6.32 5.93
CA GLU A 384 -20.03 7.08 6.49
C GLU A 384 -20.92 7.72 5.41
N MET A 385 -20.36 8.15 4.28
CA MET A 385 -21.13 8.64 3.13
C MET A 385 -21.96 7.52 2.49
N LEU A 386 -21.37 6.35 2.25
CA LEU A 386 -22.08 5.19 1.70
C LEU A 386 -23.21 4.73 2.62
N LYS A 387 -22.94 4.61 3.93
CA LYS A 387 -23.95 4.33 4.96
C LYS A 387 -25.13 5.29 4.90
N LYS A 388 -24.88 6.60 4.76
CA LYS A 388 -25.95 7.61 4.63
C LYS A 388 -26.75 7.42 3.33
N SER A 389 -26.10 7.06 2.23
CA SER A 389 -26.77 6.76 0.96
C SER A 389 -27.67 5.53 1.07
N ILE A 390 -27.16 4.45 1.66
CA ILE A 390 -27.91 3.20 1.85
C ILE A 390 -29.14 3.43 2.73
N LYS A 391 -28.99 4.13 3.87
CA LYS A 391 -30.12 4.44 4.76
C LYS A 391 -31.21 5.27 4.09
N LYS A 392 -30.87 6.13 3.11
CA LYS A 392 -31.86 6.91 2.35
C LYS A 392 -32.64 6.09 1.34
N ASN A 393 -32.07 5.01 0.80
CA ASN A 393 -32.73 4.15 -0.19
C ASN A 393 -33.69 3.12 0.45
N VAL A 394 -33.66 2.97 1.78
CA VAL A 394 -34.51 2.05 2.55
C VAL A 394 -35.75 2.76 3.14
N LEU A 395 -35.76 4.09 3.17
CA LEU A 395 -36.88 4.95 3.58
C LEU A 395 -37.65 5.45 2.36
#